data_AF-A0A2T5TXJ8-F1
#
_entry.id   AF-A0A2T5TXJ8-F1
#
_cell.length_a   1.000
_cell.length_b   1.000
_cell.length_c   1.000
_cell.angle_alpha   90.00
_cell.angle_beta   90.00
_cell.angle_gamma   90.00
#
_symmetry.space_group_name_H-M   'P 1'
#
loop_
_entity.id
_entity.type
_entity.pdbx_description
1 polymer ?
#
loop_
_entity_poly.entity_id
_entity_poly.type
_entity_poly.pdbx_seq_one_letter_code
_entity_poly.pdbx_strand_id
1 'polypeptide(L)' 'MLVFNIFGSLAQLERDLICDRTNAGLKAARERESLGGRRPVITPDKLRKARDNIAAGLTVREAATRLKVG' A
#
# COMPACT_ATOMS: atom_id res chain seq x y z
N MET A 1 -25.98 20.15 -25.49
CA MET A 1 -25.03 20.13 -24.35
C MET A 1 -25.66 19.78 -22.99
N LEU A 2 -27.00 19.70 -22.85
CA LEU A 2 -27.67 19.38 -21.57
C LEU A 2 -27.56 17.90 -21.15
N VAL A 3 -27.80 16.98 -22.08
CA VAL A 3 -27.84 15.54 -21.81
C VAL A 3 -26.50 15.00 -21.28
N PHE A 4 -25.38 15.45 -21.85
CA PHE A 4 -24.04 15.09 -21.36
C PHE A 4 -23.76 15.59 -19.94
N ASN A 5 -24.26 16.77 -19.56
CA ASN A 5 -24.07 17.29 -18.21
C ASN A 5 -24.91 16.53 -17.18
N ILE A 6 -26.14 16.13 -17.55
CA ILE A 6 -27.00 15.31 -16.68
C ILE A 6 -26.33 13.95 -16.43
N PHE A 7 -25.89 13.26 -17.49
CA PHE A 7 -25.21 11.98 -17.32
C PHE A 7 -23.85 12.11 -16.61
N GLY A 8 -23.12 13.21 -16.84
CA GLY A 8 -21.90 13.50 -16.08
C GLY A 8 -22.16 13.68 -14.59
N SER A 9 -23.25 14.38 -14.22
CA SER A 9 -23.65 14.59 -12.83
C SER A 9 -24.10 13.27 -12.17
N LEU A 10 -24.83 12.42 -12.90
CA LEU A 10 -25.24 11.09 -12.41
C LEU A 10 -24.04 10.16 -12.23
N ALA A 11 -23.11 10.12 -13.18
CA ALA A 11 -21.91 9.29 -13.07
C ALA A 11 -21.05 9.69 -11.86
N GLN A 12 -21.00 10.99 -11.54
CA GLN A 12 -20.28 11.46 -10.36
C GLN A 12 -21.00 11.05 -9.06
N LEU A 13 -22.33 11.18 -9.01
CA LEU A 13 -23.12 10.70 -7.87
C LEU A 13 -22.92 9.20 -7.61
N GLU A 14 -22.95 8.38 -8.66
CA GLU A 14 -22.74 6.93 -8.55
C GLU A 14 -21.32 6.60 -8.05
N ARG A 15 -20.30 7.31 -8.56
CA ARG A 15 -18.93 7.17 -8.09
C ARG A 15 -18.83 7.50 -6.60
N ASP A 16 -19.40 8.61 -6.17
CA ASP A 16 -19.34 9.06 -4.78
C ASP A 16 -20.03 8.04 -3.85
N LEU A 17 -21.20 7.51 -4.25
CA LEU A 17 -21.89 6.44 -3.52
C LEU A 17 -21.06 5.14 -3.40
N ILE A 18 -20.33 4.76 -4.45
CA ILE A 18 -19.46 3.59 -4.43
C ILE A 18 -18.25 3.84 -3.52
N CYS A 19 -17.64 5.02 -3.59
CA CYS A 19 -16.54 5.42 -2.74
C CYS A 19 -16.93 5.42 -1.26
N ASP A 20 -18.09 5.98 -0.91
CA ASP A 20 -18.60 6.02 0.46
C ASP A 20 -18.81 4.63 1.04
N ARG A 21 -19.42 3.72 0.28
CA ARG A 21 -19.60 2.33 0.70
C ARG A 21 -18.26 1.61 0.87
N THR A 22 -17.32 1.84 -0.03
CA THR A 22 -15.97 1.26 0.06
C THR A 22 -15.25 1.75 1.32
N ASN A 23 -15.32 3.05 1.60
CA ASN A 23 -14.73 3.64 2.79
C ASN A 23 -15.36 3.13 4.08
N ALA A 24 -16.69 2.97 4.10
CA ALA A 24 -17.40 2.36 5.23
C ALA A 24 -16.92 0.91 5.48
N GLY A 25 -16.78 0.11 4.41
CA GLY A 25 -16.25 -1.25 4.50
C GLY A 25 -14.79 -1.29 4.99
N LEU A 26 -13.93 -0.41 4.47
CA LEU A 26 -12.54 -0.28 4.92
C LEU A 26 -12.45 0.13 6.39
N LYS A 27 -13.31 1.03 6.85
CA LYS A 27 -13.39 1.42 8.27
C LYS A 27 -13.75 0.23 9.14
N ALA A 28 -14.80 -0.51 8.79
CA ALA A 28 -15.20 -1.72 9.52
C ALA A 28 -14.11 -2.80 9.51
N ALA A 29 -13.36 -2.95 8.41
CA ALA A 29 -12.22 -3.87 8.34
C ALA A 29 -11.08 -3.45 9.27
N ARG A 30 -10.76 -2.14 9.34
CA ARG A 30 -9.73 -1.61 10.25
C ARG A 30 -10.12 -1.79 11.73
N GLU A 31 -11.39 -1.63 12.07
CA GLU A 31 -11.92 -1.91 13.43
C GLU A 31 -11.74 -3.37 13.83
N ARG A 32 -11.73 -4.29 12.87
CA ARG A 32 -11.45 -5.73 13.06
C ARG A 32 -9.95 -6.06 13.00
N GLU A 33 -9.08 -5.08 13.19
CA GLU A 33 -7.61 -5.20 13.14
C GLU A 33 -7.04 -5.66 11.78
N SER A 34 -7.82 -5.59 10.71
CA SER A 34 -7.33 -5.93 9.37
C SER A 34 -6.47 -4.80 8.81
N LEU A 35 -5.16 -5.04 8.78
CA LEU A 35 -4.18 -4.12 8.19
C LEU A 35 -4.22 -4.24 6.66
N GLY A 36 -4.90 -3.30 6.01
CA GLY A 36 -4.84 -3.13 4.55
C GLY A 36 -3.47 -2.64 4.06
N GLY A 37 -3.29 -2.58 2.74
CA GLY A 37 -2.05 -2.07 2.10
C GLY A 37 -0.99 -3.13 1.81
N ARG A 38 0.22 -2.68 1.45
CA ARG A 38 1.34 -3.57 1.09
C ARG A 38 1.89 -4.24 2.34
N ARG A 39 1.90 -5.57 2.36
CA ARG A 39 2.56 -6.34 3.43
C ARG A 39 4.06 -6.01 3.47
N PRO A 40 4.66 -5.83 4.66
CA PRO A 40 6.09 -5.54 4.77
C PRO A 40 6.91 -6.73 4.24
N VAL A 41 7.70 -6.48 3.19
CA VAL A 41 8.57 -7.49 2.54
C VAL A 41 9.87 -7.67 3.33
N ILE A 42 10.24 -6.64 4.09
CA ILE A 42 11.42 -6.61 4.95
C ILE A 42 11.01 -7.05 6.36
N THR A 43 11.45 -8.24 6.72
CA THR A 43 11.27 -8.79 8.06
C THR A 43 12.38 -8.30 9.00
N PRO A 44 12.18 -8.35 10.33
CA PRO A 44 13.23 -8.02 11.29
C PRO A 44 14.53 -8.82 11.10
N ASP A 45 14.43 -10.08 10.68
CA ASP A 45 15.58 -10.91 10.34
C ASP A 45 16.36 -10.39 9.12
N LYS A 46 15.65 -9.96 8.07
CA LYS A 46 16.29 -9.33 6.90
C LYS A 46 16.97 -8.01 7.28
N LEU A 47 16.38 -7.22 8.19
CA LEU A 47 17.00 -5.99 8.71
C LEU A 47 18.27 -6.28 9.50
N ARG A 48 18.25 -7.29 10.37
CA ARG A 48 19.43 -7.69 11.13
C ARG A 48 20.55 -8.11 10.18
N LYS A 49 20.26 -9.01 9.23
CA LYS A 49 21.22 -9.43 8.20
C LYS A 49 21.75 -8.25 7.36
N ALA A 50 20.92 -7.24 7.08
CA ALA A 50 21.38 -6.03 6.40
C ALA A 50 22.41 -5.27 7.23
N ARG A 51 22.13 -5.06 8.52
CA ARG A 51 23.04 -4.38 9.44
C ARG A 51 24.34 -5.15 9.61
N ASP A 52 24.27 -6.48 9.74
CA ASP A 52 25.46 -7.33 9.89
C ASP A 52 26.35 -7.27 8.63
N ASN A 53 25.76 -7.30 7.43
CA ASN A 53 26.51 -7.16 6.18
C ASN A 53 27.19 -5.79 6.09
N ILE A 54 26.51 -4.71 6.46
CA ILE A 54 27.08 -3.35 6.44
C ILE A 54 28.20 -3.23 7.48
N ALA A 55 28.00 -3.77 8.69
CA ALA A 55 29.01 -3.78 9.74
C ALA A 55 30.25 -4.61 9.35
N ALA A 56 30.07 -5.67 8.56
CA ALA A 56 31.15 -6.46 7.96
C ALA A 56 31.88 -5.75 6.81
N GLY A 57 31.54 -4.49 6.52
CA GLY A 57 32.22 -3.64 5.54
C GLY A 57 31.67 -3.73 4.11
N LEU A 58 30.55 -4.41 3.88
CA LEU A 58 29.92 -4.42 2.56
C LEU A 58 29.26 -3.08 2.23
N THR A 59 29.28 -2.71 0.96
CA THR A 59 28.54 -1.55 0.48
C THR A 59 27.03 -1.82 0.54
N VAL A 60 26.24 -0.74 0.67
CA VAL A 60 24.77 -0.84 0.72
C VAL A 60 24.21 -1.56 -0.52
N ARG A 61 24.84 -1.36 -1.69
CA ARG A 61 24.45 -2.01 -2.94
C ARG A 61 24.64 -3.53 -2.87
N GLU A 62 25.80 -3.98 -2.40
CA GLU A 62 26.10 -5.41 -2.27
C GLU A 62 25.24 -6.09 -1.21
N ALA A 63 24.99 -5.41 -0.08
CA ALA A 63 24.08 -5.88 0.95
C ALA A 63 22.64 -6.05 0.43
N ALA A 64 22.15 -5.08 -0.37
CA ALA A 64 20.83 -5.15 -1.00
C ALA A 64 20.73 -6.30 -2.01
N THR A 65 21.75 -6.50 -2.86
CA THR A 65 21.82 -7.64 -3.78
C THR A 65 21.80 -8.98 -3.05
N ARG A 66 22.56 -9.11 -1.95
CA ARG A 66 22.57 -10.33 -1.12
C ARG A 66 21.21 -10.62 -0.48
N LEU A 67 20.47 -9.58 -0.10
CA LEU A 67 19.13 -9.71 0.48
C LEU A 67 18.02 -9.81 -0.57
N LYS A 68 18.35 -9.69 -1.87
CA LYS A 68 17.41 -9.64 -2.99
C LYS A 68 16.33 -8.58 -2.79
N VAL A 69 16.75 -7.41 -2.30
CA VAL A 69 15.89 -6.23 -2.10
C VAL A 69 16.30 -5.18 -3.11
N GLY A 70 15.32 -4.59 -3.80
CA GLY A 70 15.49 -3.56 -4.83
C GLY A 70 14.30 -2.62 -4.86
#